data_AF-A0A9E4BEU6-F1
#
_entry.id   AF-A0A9E4BEU6-F1
#
_cell.length_a   1.000
_cell.length_b   1.000
_cell.length_c   1.000
_cell.angle_alpha   90.00
_cell.angle_beta   90.00
_cell.angle_gamma   90.00
#
_symmetry.space_group_name_H-M   'P 1'
#
loop_
_entity.id
_entity.type
_entity.pdbx_description
1 polymer ?
#
loop_
_entity_poly.entity_id
_entity_poly.type
_entity_poly.pdbx_seq_one_letter_code
_entity_poly.pdbx_strand_id
1 'polypeptide(L)' 'MTSPNIIYIMLDEWGFFEWSAMGHPILQTPNIDKMASEGIRFTQILAGGNVCAPTRCALMTGQHTGHTT' A
#
# COMPACT_ATOMS: atom_id res chain seq x y z
N MET A 1 -2.13 14.18 24.99
CA MET A 1 -2.17 13.92 23.54
C MET A 1 -3.31 12.95 23.30
N THR A 2 -4.19 13.25 22.36
CA THR A 2 -5.29 12.36 21.96
C THR A 2 -4.73 11.18 21.14
N SER A 3 -5.30 9.99 21.29
CA SER A 3 -4.95 8.88 20.40
C SER A 3 -5.29 9.26 18.95
N PRO A 4 -4.37 9.15 17.99
CA PRO A 4 -4.69 9.40 16.59
C PRO A 4 -5.65 8.32 16.07
N ASN A 5 -6.46 8.69 15.08
CA ASN A 5 -7.19 7.72 14.28
C ASN A 5 -6.23 7.14 13.23
N ILE A 6 -6.27 5.82 13.05
CA ILE A 6 -5.46 5.12 12.03
C ILE A 6 -6.41 4.62 10.95
N ILE A 7 -6.21 5.11 9.72
CA ILE A 7 -6.94 4.65 8.54
C ILE A 7 -5.95 3.93 7.63
N TYR A 8 -6.20 2.65 7.36
CA TYR A 8 -5.40 1.85 6.44
C TYR A 8 -6.17 1.62 5.14
N ILE A 9 -5.60 2.06 4.01
CA ILE A 9 -6.19 1.92 2.67
C ILE A 9 -5.32 0.94 1.88
N MET A 10 -5.90 -0.19 1.49
CA MET A 10 -5.28 -1.17 0.59
C MET A 10 -6.09 -1.26 -0.70
N LEU A 11 -5.39 -1.16 -1.83
CA LEU A 11 -5.95 -1.29 -3.16
C LEU A 11 -5.64 -2.70 -3.68
N ASP A 12 -6.63 -3.37 -4.26
CA ASP A 12 -6.41 -4.68 -4.87
C ASP A 12 -5.81 -4.51 -6.27
N GLU A 13 -4.84 -5.35 -6.60
CA GLU A 13 -4.13 -5.38 -7.89
C GLU A 13 -3.47 -4.05 -8.34
N TRP A 14 -3.22 -3.10 -7.42
CA TRP A 14 -2.58 -1.82 -7.77
C TRP A 14 -1.08 -1.98 -8.01
N GLY A 15 -0.67 -1.88 -9.27
CA GLY A 15 0.70 -1.98 -9.71
C GLY A 15 1.57 -0.79 -9.27
N PHE A 16 2.87 -1.07 -9.08
CA PHE A 16 3.83 -0.07 -8.57
C PHE A 16 3.92 1.19 -9.45
N PHE A 17 3.78 1.06 -10.77
CA PHE A 17 3.86 2.17 -11.73
C PHE A 17 2.49 2.68 -12.21
N GLU A 18 1.39 2.27 -11.59
CA GLU A 18 0.02 2.55 -12.06
C GLU A 18 -0.59 3.86 -11.54
N TRP A 19 0.24 4.83 -11.12
CA TRP A 19 -0.24 6.10 -10.56
C TRP A 19 0.64 7.29 -10.93
N SER A 20 0.07 8.50 -10.94
CA SER A 20 0.72 9.67 -11.56
C SER A 20 2.02 10.08 -10.86
N ALA A 21 2.10 10.00 -9.52
CA ALA A 21 3.35 10.27 -8.81
C ALA A 21 4.50 9.30 -9.13
N MET A 22 4.21 8.16 -9.78
CA MET A 22 5.20 7.21 -10.31
C MET A 22 5.53 7.41 -11.79
N GLY A 23 5.00 8.47 -12.41
CA GLY A 23 5.25 8.81 -13.81
C GLY A 23 4.31 8.15 -14.81
N HIS A 24 3.15 7.65 -14.36
CA HIS A 24 2.16 7.09 -15.28
C HIS A 24 1.70 8.16 -16.30
N PRO A 25 1.68 7.87 -17.62
CA PRO A 25 1.52 8.91 -18.65
C PRO A 25 0.09 9.43 -18.82
N ILE A 26 -0.92 8.68 -18.35
CA ILE A 26 -2.35 8.98 -18.61
C ILE A 26 -3.15 9.16 -17.30
N LEU A 27 -3.09 8.17 -16.40
CA LEU A 27 -3.81 8.20 -15.12
C LEU A 27 -3.44 9.43 -14.29
N GLN A 28 -4.47 10.06 -13.75
CA GLN A 28 -4.35 11.15 -12.79
C GLN A 28 -4.90 10.67 -11.44
N THR A 29 -4.07 10.70 -10.42
CA THR A 29 -4.42 10.28 -9.05
C THR A 29 -4.27 11.42 -8.05
N PRO A 30 -4.95 12.59 -8.23
CA PRO A 30 -4.64 13.82 -7.51
C PRO A 30 -4.75 13.69 -5.99
N ASN A 31 -5.68 12.88 -5.48
CA ASN A 31 -5.82 12.64 -4.04
C ASN A 31 -4.64 11.81 -3.48
N ILE A 32 -4.19 10.79 -4.21
CA ILE A 32 -3.06 9.95 -3.78
C ILE A 32 -1.74 10.73 -3.92
N ASP A 33 -1.59 11.51 -4.99
CA ASP A 33 -0.44 12.37 -5.21
C ASP A 33 -0.31 13.42 -4.09
N LYS A 34 -1.44 14.01 -3.67
CA LYS A 34 -1.47 14.92 -2.52
C LYS A 34 -1.00 14.22 -1.25
N MET A 35 -1.53 13.03 -0.93
CA MET A 35 -1.08 12.24 0.23
C MET A 35 0.42 11.92 0.16
N ALA A 36 0.95 11.60 -1.02
CA ALA A 36 2.36 11.33 -1.22
C ALA A 36 3.24 12.58 -1.03
N SER A 37 2.74 13.77 -1.37
CA SER A 37 3.46 15.05 -1.19
C SER A 37 3.44 15.58 0.24
N GLU A 38 2.38 15.29 1.01
CA GLU A 38 2.21 15.73 2.40
C GLU A 38 2.81 14.75 3.42
N GLY A 39 3.23 13.56 2.97
CA GLY A 39 3.65 12.46 3.81
C GLY A 39 4.99 11.84 3.42
N ILE A 40 5.12 10.55 3.72
CA ILE A 40 6.30 9.74 3.40
C ILE A 40 5.90 8.70 2.35
N ARG A 41 6.70 8.61 1.28
CA ARG A 41 6.54 7.61 0.22
C ARG A 41 7.66 6.59 0.29
N PHE A 42 7.30 5.32 0.45
CA PHE A 42 8.23 4.21 0.33
C PHE A 42 8.32 3.76 -1.13
N THR A 43 9.51 3.75 -1.70
CA THR A 43 9.77 3.27 -3.08
C THR A 43 10.04 1.77 -3.16
N GLN A 44 10.12 1.09 -2.00
CA GLN A 44 10.35 -0.34 -1.88
C GLN A 44 9.47 -0.92 -0.76
N ILE A 45 8.17 -1.06 -1.04
CA ILE A 45 7.23 -1.78 -0.16
C ILE A 45 6.92 -3.13 -0.80
N LEU A 46 7.38 -4.21 -0.17
CA LEU A 46 7.22 -5.57 -0.69
C LEU A 46 5.99 -6.23 -0.04
N ALA A 47 5.10 -6.78 -0.87
CA ALA A 47 3.93 -7.51 -0.39
C ALA A 47 4.35 -8.81 0.33
N GLY A 48 3.53 -9.25 1.29
CA GLY A 48 3.75 -10.50 2.03
C GLY A 48 3.60 -11.77 1.18
N GLY A 49 3.05 -11.67 -0.03
CA GLY A 49 2.96 -12.75 -1.02
C GLY A 49 2.63 -12.20 -2.40
N ASN A 50 2.50 -13.10 -3.38
CA ASN A 50 2.19 -12.76 -4.78
C ASN A 50 0.69 -12.92 -5.13
N VAL A 51 -0.16 -13.11 -4.14
CA VAL A 51 -1.61 -13.35 -4.28
C VAL A 51 -2.37 -12.68 -3.13
N CYS A 52 -3.66 -12.44 -3.34
CA CYS A 52 -4.52 -11.65 -2.46
C CYS A 52 -4.57 -12.18 -1.02
N ALA A 53 -4.93 -13.45 -0.82
CA ALA A 53 -5.12 -14.02 0.51
C ALA A 53 -3.82 -14.04 1.33
N PRO A 54 -2.67 -14.57 0.84
CA PRO A 54 -1.40 -14.51 1.56
C PRO A 54 -0.92 -13.09 1.91
N THR A 55 -1.10 -12.11 1.00
CA THR A 55 -0.73 -10.71 1.26
C THR A 55 -1.55 -10.12 2.40
N ARG A 56 -2.87 -10.35 2.38
CA ARG A 56 -3.79 -9.87 3.41
C ARG A 56 -3.54 -10.57 4.74
N CYS A 57 -3.30 -11.88 4.74
CA CYS A 57 -2.93 -12.63 5.94
C CYS A 57 -1.66 -12.07 6.59
N ALA A 58 -0.58 -11.89 5.81
CA ALA A 58 0.68 -11.37 6.32
C ALA A 58 0.53 -9.94 6.90
N LEU A 59 -0.26 -9.09 6.25
CA LEU A 59 -0.58 -7.75 6.76
C LEU A 59 -1.32 -7.81 8.10
N MET A 60 -2.38 -8.64 8.19
CA MET A 60 -3.27 -8.67 9.35
C MET A 60 -2.61 -9.30 10.59
N THR A 61 -1.71 -10.26 10.39
CA THR A 61 -1.02 -10.95 11.48
C THR A 61 0.35 -10.38 11.81
N GLY A 62 0.95 -9.61 10.88
CA GLY A 62 2.35 -9.18 11.01
C GLY A 62 3.36 -10.32 10.89
N GLN A 63 2.96 -11.46 10.32
CA GLN A 63 3.80 -12.64 10.15
C GLN A 63 4.08 -12.92 8.67
N HIS A 64 5.17 -13.64 8.38
CA HIS A 64 5.40 -14.16 7.04
C HIS A 64 4.52 -15.39 6.77
N THR A 65 4.27 -15.68 5.50
CA THR A 65 3.29 -16.69 5.03
C THR A 65 3.52 -18.12 5.52
N GLY A 66 4.72 -18.44 6.01
CA GLY A 66 5.04 -19.73 6.62
C GLY A 66 4.52 -19.91 8.04
N HIS A 67 4.05 -18.83 8.68
CA HIS A 67 3.51 -18.84 10.05
C HIS A 67 2.08 -18.31 10.15
N THR A 68 1.45 -17.90 9.04
CA THR A 68 0.07 -17.38 9.02
C THR A 68 -1.03 -18.45 9.06
N THR A 69 -0.71 -19.68 9.48
CA THR A 69 -1.61 -20.84 9.52
C THR A 69 -2.59 -20.80 10.69
#